data_AF-A0A9X1CAA1-F1
#
_entry.id   AF-A0A9X1CAA1-F1
#
_cell.length_a   1.000
_cell.length_b   1.000
_cell.length_c   1.000
_cell.angle_alpha   90.00
_cell.angle_beta   90.00
_cell.angle_gamma   90.00
#
_symmetry.space_group_name_H-M   'P 1'
#
loop_
_entity.id
_entity.type
_entity.pdbx_description
1 polymer ?
#
loop_
_entity_poly.entity_id
_entity_poly.type
_entity_poly.pdbx_seq_one_letter_code
_entity_poly.pdbx_strand_id
1 'polypeptide(L)'
;MFVNKVNNIALILIASFPLIGMRLTIWVIILFCVTSLIEGVQNKPIKNIFKNSKSILILSSYYLIAILSFIITHNVTEGMKDLETKAAFLVFPVFVFLIRDKITSSLIKKIILCFSVSNVILALYIWAVIFKKGVVKVLESDNYYNPIVRKIFSEISGYHLPYLGLLFGFSCIIFFSFLLEKTIKKKFKALFFISIIILFISMIFFTARMALFCTFIAFTFYGLSFLRKKIIIKIGILFIIIALSLSFLNPIKRRFYEISNIEFKLPKTHENSKNVNFRLGIYYCGMETLKTNWILGLGLGNVQKELNICYESLDYSSYDDFVMRRYNTHNQYLNAWLTYGIFGPIFLLGYLLLMFKGSTKLHKSLVIIFFLALLTENLFEREAGVMLFAFFNTLFYYLKLNQKKSNPKVVLVK
;
A
#
# COMPACT_ATOMS: atom_id res chain seq x y z
N MET A 1 -8.60 -28.80 16.92
CA MET A 1 -7.38 -28.97 16.07
C MET A 1 -7.65 -28.66 14.59
N PHE A 2 -8.78 -29.10 14.03
CA PHE A 2 -9.16 -28.83 12.63
C PHE A 2 -9.37 -27.34 12.33
N VAL A 3 -10.19 -26.65 13.13
CA VAL A 3 -10.50 -25.20 12.96
C VAL A 3 -9.23 -24.33 12.96
N ASN A 4 -8.29 -24.60 13.87
CA ASN A 4 -6.98 -23.92 13.88
C ASN A 4 -6.18 -24.13 12.57
N LYS A 5 -6.20 -25.33 11.98
CA LYS A 5 -5.55 -25.57 10.68
C LYS A 5 -6.22 -24.74 9.58
N VAL A 6 -7.55 -24.65 9.58
CA VAL A 6 -8.30 -23.82 8.63
C VAL A 6 -7.95 -22.34 8.78
N ASN A 7 -7.89 -21.80 10.00
CA ASN A 7 -7.45 -20.42 10.25
C ASN A 7 -6.05 -20.14 9.70
N ASN A 8 -5.11 -21.06 9.92
CA ASN A 8 -3.74 -20.91 9.40
C ASN A 8 -3.69 -20.90 7.87
N ILE A 9 -4.47 -21.77 7.22
CA ILE A 9 -4.58 -21.81 5.76
C ILE A 9 -5.25 -20.52 5.25
N ALA A 10 -6.34 -20.07 5.89
CA ALA A 10 -7.04 -18.86 5.52
C ALA A 10 -6.14 -17.63 5.60
N LEU A 11 -5.35 -17.47 6.67
CA LEU A 11 -4.37 -16.38 6.79
C LEU A 11 -3.30 -16.41 5.68
N ILE A 12 -2.86 -17.60 5.27
CA ILE A 12 -1.92 -17.75 4.15
C ILE A 12 -2.60 -17.38 2.82
N LEU A 13 -3.83 -17.81 2.59
CA LEU A 13 -4.61 -17.48 1.39
C LEU A 13 -5.00 -15.99 1.33
N ILE A 14 -5.24 -15.32 2.47
CA ILE A 14 -5.42 -13.87 2.50
C ILE A 14 -4.15 -13.17 2.01
N ALA A 15 -2.97 -13.69 2.37
CA ALA A 15 -1.69 -13.13 1.93
C ALA A 15 -1.48 -13.22 0.41
N SER A 16 -2.15 -14.15 -0.28
CA SER A 16 -2.06 -14.30 -1.74
C SER A 16 -2.98 -13.37 -2.53
N PHE A 17 -3.63 -12.39 -1.88
CA PHE A 17 -4.53 -11.41 -2.52
C PHE A 17 -3.99 -10.73 -3.79
N PRO A 18 -2.68 -10.44 -3.95
CA PRO A 18 -2.19 -9.86 -5.20
C PRO A 18 -2.43 -10.78 -6.39
N LEU A 19 -2.41 -12.10 -6.19
CA LEU A 19 -2.59 -13.10 -7.23
C LEU A 19 -4.05 -13.53 -7.39
N ILE A 20 -4.77 -13.78 -6.29
CA ILE A 20 -6.15 -14.29 -6.35
C ILE A 20 -7.21 -13.20 -6.53
N GLY A 21 -6.83 -11.93 -6.40
CA GLY A 21 -7.70 -10.78 -6.51
C GLY A 21 -8.58 -10.54 -5.28
N MET A 22 -8.98 -9.27 -5.10
CA MET A 22 -9.70 -8.82 -3.90
C MET A 22 -11.03 -9.54 -3.67
N ARG A 23 -11.79 -9.84 -4.72
CA ARG A 23 -13.10 -10.52 -4.60
C ARG A 23 -12.98 -11.89 -3.92
N LEU A 24 -12.02 -12.71 -4.34
CA LEU A 24 -11.80 -14.01 -3.71
C LEU A 24 -11.23 -13.84 -2.30
N THR A 25 -10.33 -12.86 -2.12
CA THR A 25 -9.78 -12.55 -0.79
C THR A 25 -10.86 -12.20 0.22
N ILE A 26 -11.91 -11.46 -0.15
CA ILE A 26 -13.02 -11.15 0.75
C ILE A 26 -13.71 -12.43 1.25
N TRP A 27 -13.98 -13.40 0.38
CA TRP A 27 -14.54 -14.69 0.80
C TRP A 27 -13.61 -15.45 1.75
N VAL A 28 -12.30 -15.41 1.53
CA VAL A 28 -11.31 -16.00 2.44
C VAL A 28 -11.28 -15.26 3.78
N ILE A 29 -11.43 -13.93 3.79
CA ILE A 29 -11.55 -13.14 5.02
C ILE A 29 -12.82 -13.53 5.78
N ILE A 30 -13.96 -13.68 5.12
CA ILE A 30 -15.21 -14.13 5.74
C ILE A 30 -15.03 -15.51 6.37
N LEU A 31 -14.44 -16.45 5.63
CA LEU A 31 -14.10 -17.78 6.14
C LEU A 31 -13.20 -17.70 7.38
N PHE A 32 -12.16 -16.87 7.35
CA PHE A 32 -11.28 -16.62 8.48
C PHE A 32 -12.02 -16.05 9.69
N CYS A 33 -12.94 -15.09 9.48
CA CYS A 33 -13.74 -14.50 10.56
C CYS A 33 -14.63 -15.57 11.22
N VAL A 34 -15.38 -16.33 10.42
CA VAL A 34 -16.27 -17.39 10.91
C VAL A 34 -15.49 -18.46 11.67
N THR A 35 -14.39 -18.95 11.11
CA THR A 35 -13.56 -19.99 11.76
C THR A 35 -12.81 -19.47 12.99
N SER A 36 -12.46 -18.18 13.02
CA SER A 36 -11.93 -17.53 14.22
C SER A 36 -12.97 -17.38 15.32
N LEU A 37 -14.23 -17.05 14.98
CA LEU A 37 -15.35 -17.01 15.93
C LEU A 37 -15.62 -18.39 16.53
N ILE A 38 -15.66 -19.44 15.71
CA ILE A 38 -15.88 -20.81 16.20
C ILE A 38 -14.78 -21.21 17.20
N GLU A 39 -13.50 -20.96 16.86
CA GLU A 39 -12.38 -21.20 17.79
C GLU A 39 -12.51 -20.34 19.06
N GLY A 40 -13.02 -19.11 18.91
CA GLY A 40 -13.31 -18.14 19.96
C GLY A 40 -14.42 -18.56 20.94
N VAL A 41 -15.44 -19.27 20.48
CA VAL A 41 -16.51 -19.77 21.34
C VAL A 41 -16.05 -21.06 22.04
N GLN A 42 -15.43 -21.97 21.30
CA GLN A 42 -15.07 -23.30 21.80
C GLN A 42 -13.97 -23.28 22.87
N ASN A 43 -12.99 -22.37 22.77
CA ASN A 43 -11.80 -22.40 23.63
C ASN A 43 -11.76 -21.27 24.69
N LYS A 44 -12.88 -20.59 24.93
CA LYS A 44 -12.98 -19.37 25.76
C LYS A 44 -11.93 -18.25 25.50
N PRO A 45 -11.40 -18.00 24.27
CA PRO A 45 -10.45 -16.92 24.00
C PRO A 45 -11.13 -15.53 23.98
N ILE A 46 -12.45 -15.41 24.22
CA ILE A 46 -13.09 -14.10 24.40
C ILE A 46 -12.43 -13.31 25.55
N LYS A 47 -11.97 -13.99 26.60
CA LYS A 47 -11.14 -13.36 27.66
C LYS A 47 -9.84 -12.76 27.10
N ASN A 48 -9.31 -13.29 25.99
CA ASN A 48 -8.14 -12.72 25.30
C ASN A 48 -8.46 -11.41 24.57
N ILE A 49 -9.68 -11.19 24.09
CA ILE A 49 -10.09 -9.89 23.54
C ILE A 49 -10.00 -8.83 24.64
N PHE A 50 -10.64 -9.06 25.79
CA PHE A 50 -10.60 -8.12 26.91
C PHE A 50 -9.17 -7.87 27.42
N LYS A 51 -8.34 -8.92 27.48
CA LYS A 51 -6.92 -8.80 27.88
C LYS A 51 -6.08 -7.95 26.91
N ASN A 52 -6.46 -7.87 25.64
CA ASN A 52 -5.72 -7.14 24.60
C ASN A 52 -6.52 -5.96 24.04
N SER A 53 -7.54 -5.50 24.76
CA SER A 53 -8.44 -4.42 24.35
C SER A 53 -7.66 -3.17 23.92
N LYS A 54 -6.60 -2.80 24.65
CA LYS A 54 -5.72 -1.69 24.28
C LYS A 54 -5.05 -1.87 22.92
N SER A 55 -4.57 -3.07 22.60
CA SER A 55 -3.91 -3.35 21.31
C SER A 55 -4.90 -3.36 20.15
N ILE A 56 -6.07 -3.95 20.36
CA ILE A 56 -7.17 -3.94 19.38
C ILE A 56 -7.62 -2.50 19.13
N LEU A 57 -7.86 -1.72 20.20
CA LEU A 57 -8.25 -0.31 20.12
C LEU A 57 -7.22 0.53 19.35
N ILE A 58 -5.92 0.35 19.64
CA ILE A 58 -4.86 1.06 18.93
C ILE A 58 -4.89 0.72 17.43
N LEU A 59 -4.94 -0.56 17.06
CA LEU A 59 -4.89 -0.98 15.66
C LEU A 59 -6.17 -0.62 14.88
N SER A 60 -7.31 -0.61 15.57
CA SER A 60 -8.61 -0.28 14.98
C SER A 60 -8.96 1.20 15.08
N SER A 61 -8.12 2.03 15.72
CA SER A 61 -8.37 3.46 15.92
C SER A 61 -8.66 4.22 14.61
N TYR A 62 -7.99 3.86 13.50
CA TYR A 62 -8.25 4.47 12.19
C TYR A 62 -9.64 4.14 11.64
N TYR A 63 -10.20 2.98 11.97
CA TYR A 63 -11.59 2.65 11.65
C TYR A 63 -12.57 3.36 12.59
N LEU A 64 -12.23 3.46 13.87
CA LEU A 64 -13.10 4.09 14.87
C LEU A 64 -13.30 5.59 14.60
N ILE A 65 -12.24 6.31 14.19
CA ILE A 65 -12.38 7.72 13.79
C ILE A 65 -13.24 7.85 12.52
N ALA A 66 -13.17 6.89 11.58
CA ALA A 66 -14.05 6.86 10.41
C ALA A 66 -15.52 6.67 10.82
N ILE A 67 -15.83 5.78 11.77
CA ILE A 67 -17.19 5.64 12.31
C ILE A 67 -17.68 6.95 12.96
N LEU A 68 -16.85 7.59 13.80
CA LEU A 68 -17.23 8.85 14.44
C LEU A 68 -17.53 9.94 13.41
N SER A 69 -16.72 10.02 12.36
CA SER A 69 -16.92 10.96 11.25
C SER A 69 -18.13 10.62 10.37
N PHE A 70 -18.50 9.34 10.29
CA PHE A 70 -19.70 8.90 9.58
C PHE A 70 -20.99 9.38 10.27
N ILE A 71 -21.02 9.51 11.60
CA ILE A 71 -22.21 9.97 12.34
C ILE A 71 -22.67 11.37 11.89
N ILE A 72 -21.73 12.22 11.47
CA ILE A 72 -21.98 13.59 11.02
C ILE A 72 -22.09 13.71 9.49
N THR A 73 -22.09 12.59 8.75
CA THR A 73 -22.10 12.65 7.29
C THR A 73 -23.49 12.96 6.72
N HIS A 74 -23.51 13.75 5.65
CA HIS A 74 -24.70 13.97 4.83
C HIS A 74 -24.80 12.99 3.65
N ASN A 75 -23.67 12.40 3.22
CA ASN A 75 -23.63 11.43 2.12
C ASN A 75 -23.45 10.00 2.65
N VAL A 76 -24.56 9.43 3.13
CA VAL A 76 -24.60 8.10 3.76
C VAL A 76 -24.07 7.02 2.81
N THR A 77 -24.47 7.04 1.54
CA THR A 77 -24.08 6.00 0.57
C THR A 77 -22.57 5.96 0.35
N GLU A 78 -21.93 7.12 0.14
CA GLU A 78 -20.48 7.17 -0.05
C GLU A 78 -19.73 6.89 1.26
N GLY A 79 -20.24 7.39 2.39
CA GLY A 79 -19.70 7.10 3.71
C GLY A 79 -19.72 5.60 4.04
N MET A 80 -20.77 4.86 3.67
CA MET A 80 -20.85 3.42 3.88
C MET A 80 -19.84 2.65 3.04
N LYS A 81 -19.65 3.01 1.76
CA LYS A 81 -18.62 2.40 0.91
C LYS A 81 -17.22 2.63 1.46
N ASP A 82 -16.99 3.81 2.03
CA ASP A 82 -15.70 4.13 2.61
C ASP A 82 -15.45 3.35 3.93
N LEU A 83 -16.48 3.20 4.77
CA LEU A 83 -16.43 2.30 5.93
C LEU A 83 -16.19 0.85 5.51
N GLU A 84 -16.86 0.36 4.47
CA GLU A 84 -16.63 -0.99 3.94
C GLU A 84 -15.15 -1.16 3.53
N THR A 85 -14.61 -0.20 2.77
CA THR A 85 -13.21 -0.20 2.33
C THR A 85 -12.24 -0.23 3.51
N LYS A 86 -12.55 0.52 4.58
CA LYS A 86 -11.72 0.64 5.79
C LYS A 86 -11.95 -0.47 6.82
N ALA A 87 -12.94 -1.36 6.63
CA ALA A 87 -13.34 -2.38 7.61
C ALA A 87 -12.21 -3.32 8.03
N ALA A 88 -11.24 -3.58 7.14
CA ALA A 88 -10.07 -4.39 7.44
C ALA A 88 -9.22 -3.86 8.61
N PHE A 89 -9.25 -2.54 8.91
CA PHE A 89 -8.62 -1.97 10.11
C PHE A 89 -9.27 -2.43 11.42
N LEU A 90 -10.53 -2.89 11.40
CA LEU A 90 -11.20 -3.49 12.55
C LEU A 90 -11.15 -5.01 12.51
N VAL A 91 -11.46 -5.60 11.35
CA VAL A 91 -11.56 -7.05 11.15
C VAL A 91 -10.25 -7.73 11.53
N PHE A 92 -9.11 -7.30 10.98
CA PHE A 92 -7.84 -7.99 11.26
C PHE A 92 -7.46 -7.94 12.74
N PRO A 93 -7.42 -6.77 13.43
CA PRO A 93 -7.12 -6.74 14.85
C PRO A 93 -8.03 -7.62 15.70
N VAL A 94 -9.34 -7.58 15.47
CA VAL A 94 -10.29 -8.36 16.28
C VAL A 94 -10.05 -9.87 16.11
N PHE A 95 -10.03 -10.37 14.88
CA PHE A 95 -9.95 -11.82 14.65
C PHE A 95 -8.55 -12.39 14.85
N VAL A 96 -7.49 -11.64 14.53
CA VAL A 96 -6.10 -12.08 14.81
C VAL A 96 -5.87 -12.18 16.32
N PHE A 97 -6.34 -11.21 17.11
CA PHE A 97 -6.18 -11.28 18.58
C PHE A 97 -7.12 -12.29 19.24
N LEU A 98 -8.24 -12.66 18.62
CA LEU A 98 -9.10 -13.73 19.09
C LEU A 98 -8.37 -15.09 19.06
N ILE A 99 -7.62 -15.37 18.00
CA ILE A 99 -6.86 -16.63 17.85
C ILE A 99 -5.36 -16.51 18.20
N ARG A 100 -4.96 -15.44 18.90
CA ARG A 100 -3.55 -15.07 19.16
C ARG A 100 -2.66 -16.25 19.57
N ASP A 101 -3.11 -17.10 20.49
CA ASP A 101 -2.27 -18.13 21.10
C ASP A 101 -1.94 -19.27 20.13
N LYS A 102 -2.59 -19.28 18.95
CA LYS A 102 -2.32 -20.23 17.87
C LYS A 102 -1.41 -19.67 16.78
N ILE A 103 -1.20 -18.35 16.73
CA ILE A 103 -0.38 -17.70 15.71
C ILE A 103 1.09 -17.79 16.10
N THR A 104 1.83 -18.62 15.37
CA THR A 104 3.26 -18.84 15.58
C THR A 104 4.12 -17.96 14.66
N SER A 105 5.37 -17.71 15.04
CA SER A 105 6.34 -17.02 14.18
C SER A 105 6.59 -17.77 12.85
N SER A 106 6.48 -19.10 12.86
CA SER A 106 6.57 -19.94 11.65
C SER A 106 5.41 -19.68 10.69
N LEU A 107 4.18 -19.55 11.21
CA LEU A 107 3.02 -19.17 10.41
C LEU A 107 3.22 -17.79 9.77
N ILE A 108 3.67 -16.80 10.54
CA ILE A 108 3.87 -15.45 9.99
C ILE A 108 4.96 -15.44 8.91
N LYS A 109 6.02 -16.25 9.05
CA LYS A 109 7.00 -16.47 7.97
C LYS A 109 6.37 -17.04 6.70
N LYS A 110 5.43 -17.99 6.83
CA LYS A 110 4.70 -18.54 5.67
C LYS A 110 3.79 -17.50 5.03
N ILE A 111 3.11 -16.67 5.82
CA ILE A 111 2.25 -15.57 5.35
C ILE A 111 3.06 -14.56 4.53
N ILE A 112 4.16 -14.02 5.09
CA ILE A 112 4.98 -13.03 4.36
C ILE A 112 5.62 -13.62 3.10
N LEU A 113 6.04 -14.90 3.14
CA LEU A 113 6.61 -15.56 1.96
C LEU A 113 5.56 -15.81 0.88
N CYS A 114 4.35 -16.24 1.28
CA CYS A 114 3.23 -16.45 0.36
C CYS A 114 2.89 -15.16 -0.36
N PHE A 115 2.72 -14.05 0.36
CA PHE A 115 2.51 -12.73 -0.22
C PHE A 115 3.60 -12.35 -1.23
N SER A 116 4.88 -12.47 -0.86
CA SER A 116 5.98 -12.10 -1.75
C SER A 116 6.05 -12.99 -2.99
N VAL A 117 5.81 -14.29 -2.85
CA VAL A 117 5.78 -15.24 -3.98
C VAL A 117 4.58 -14.97 -4.88
N SER A 118 3.40 -14.65 -4.33
CA SER A 118 2.22 -14.26 -5.12
C SER A 118 2.48 -13.05 -6.01
N ASN A 119 3.20 -12.04 -5.52
CA ASN A 119 3.61 -10.89 -6.34
C ASN A 119 4.58 -11.29 -7.46
N VAL A 120 5.53 -12.21 -7.20
CA VAL A 120 6.45 -12.70 -8.24
C VAL A 120 5.70 -13.48 -9.32
N ILE A 121 4.78 -14.38 -8.92
CA ILE A 121 3.96 -15.14 -9.86
C ILE A 121 3.12 -14.19 -10.72
N LEU A 122 2.48 -13.19 -10.12
CA LEU A 122 1.71 -12.19 -10.85
C LEU A 122 2.60 -11.43 -11.85
N ALA A 123 3.78 -10.96 -11.43
CA ALA A 123 4.72 -10.27 -12.32
C ALA A 123 5.16 -11.16 -13.49
N LEU A 124 5.52 -12.42 -13.22
CA LEU A 124 5.90 -13.39 -14.24
C LEU A 124 4.77 -13.66 -15.24
N TYR A 125 3.53 -13.80 -14.75
CA TYR A 125 2.36 -13.98 -15.60
C TYR A 125 2.16 -12.78 -16.54
N ILE A 126 2.23 -11.55 -16.01
CA ILE A 126 2.10 -10.34 -16.82
C ILE A 126 3.23 -10.25 -17.87
N TRP A 127 4.47 -10.54 -17.47
CA TRP A 127 5.59 -10.57 -18.41
C TRP A 127 5.39 -11.63 -19.49
N ALA A 128 4.92 -12.83 -19.16
CA ALA A 128 4.61 -13.86 -20.14
C ALA A 128 3.58 -13.38 -21.18
N VAL A 129 2.57 -12.62 -20.76
CA VAL A 129 1.60 -11.99 -21.67
C VAL A 129 2.26 -10.93 -22.57
N ILE A 130 3.15 -10.10 -22.02
CA ILE A 130 3.92 -9.11 -22.81
C ILE A 130 4.81 -9.80 -23.85
N PHE A 131 5.52 -10.86 -23.46
CA PHE A 131 6.35 -11.64 -24.38
C PHE A 131 5.51 -12.29 -25.50
N LYS A 132 4.34 -12.84 -25.17
CA LYS A 132 3.41 -13.42 -26.16
C LYS A 132 2.92 -12.36 -27.17
N LYS A 133 2.72 -11.12 -26.74
CA LYS A 133 2.34 -10.00 -27.63
C LYS A 133 3.51 -9.45 -28.47
N GLY A 134 4.73 -9.92 -28.24
CA GLY A 134 5.95 -9.44 -28.90
C GLY A 134 6.54 -8.23 -28.17
N VAL A 135 7.50 -8.48 -27.28
CA VAL A 135 8.07 -7.45 -26.39
C VAL A 135 8.62 -6.24 -27.16
N VAL A 136 9.30 -6.44 -28.29
CA VAL A 136 9.87 -5.35 -29.10
C VAL A 136 8.76 -4.44 -29.63
N LYS A 137 7.71 -5.04 -30.23
CA LYS A 137 6.55 -4.30 -30.75
C LYS A 137 5.84 -3.51 -29.65
N VAL A 138 5.66 -4.13 -28.48
CA VAL A 138 5.05 -3.47 -27.32
C VAL A 138 5.88 -2.29 -26.84
N LEU A 139 7.20 -2.43 -26.76
CA LEU A 139 8.08 -1.35 -26.28
C LEU A 139 8.27 -0.21 -27.29
N GLU A 140 8.26 -0.50 -28.59
CA GLU A 140 8.32 0.52 -29.64
C GLU A 140 7.05 1.36 -29.71
N SER A 141 5.90 0.75 -29.41
CA SER A 141 4.60 1.42 -29.42
C SER A 141 4.22 2.06 -28.07
N ASP A 142 4.94 1.77 -26.97
CA ASP A 142 4.73 2.40 -25.66
C ASP A 142 5.23 3.85 -25.66
N ASN A 143 4.30 4.78 -25.42
CA ASN A 143 4.63 6.19 -25.25
C ASN A 143 3.79 6.82 -24.11
N TYR A 144 3.88 8.13 -23.89
CA TYR A 144 3.15 8.80 -22.81
C TYR A 144 1.63 8.74 -22.98
N TYR A 145 1.15 8.99 -24.21
CA TYR A 145 -0.28 9.01 -24.54
C TYR A 145 -0.87 7.62 -24.75
N ASN A 146 -0.03 6.64 -25.11
CA ASN A 146 -0.39 5.24 -25.20
C ASN A 146 0.56 4.38 -24.36
N PRO A 147 0.39 4.38 -23.02
CA PRO A 147 1.26 3.62 -22.13
C PRO A 147 0.80 2.15 -22.09
N ILE A 148 1.08 1.40 -23.15
CA ILE A 148 0.68 0.00 -23.35
C ILE A 148 1.14 -0.89 -22.21
N VAL A 149 2.42 -0.81 -21.81
CA VAL A 149 2.95 -1.65 -20.72
C VAL A 149 2.20 -1.34 -19.43
N ARG A 150 1.96 -0.06 -19.17
CA ARG A 150 1.20 0.43 -18.02
C ARG A 150 -0.23 -0.13 -18.01
N LYS A 151 -0.92 -0.08 -19.16
CA LYS A 151 -2.27 -0.65 -19.33
C LYS A 151 -2.28 -2.15 -19.06
N ILE A 152 -1.36 -2.91 -19.67
CA ILE A 152 -1.28 -4.36 -19.49
C ILE A 152 -1.11 -4.72 -18.01
N PHE A 153 -0.19 -4.06 -17.30
CA PHE A 153 -0.01 -4.30 -15.86
C PHE A 153 -1.27 -3.95 -15.06
N SER A 154 -1.93 -2.83 -15.36
CA SER A 154 -3.13 -2.40 -14.63
C SER A 154 -4.33 -3.32 -14.88
N GLU A 155 -4.57 -3.71 -16.14
CA GLU A 155 -5.70 -4.52 -16.56
C GLU A 155 -5.58 -5.96 -16.06
N ILE A 156 -4.40 -6.58 -16.21
CA ILE A 156 -4.19 -7.98 -15.79
C ILE A 156 -4.16 -8.10 -14.26
N SER A 157 -3.49 -7.17 -13.58
CA SER A 157 -3.41 -7.23 -12.12
C SER A 157 -4.72 -6.83 -11.45
N GLY A 158 -5.56 -6.03 -12.12
CA GLY A 158 -6.74 -5.41 -11.51
C GLY A 158 -6.41 -4.32 -10.48
N TYR A 159 -5.15 -3.92 -10.34
CA TYR A 159 -4.71 -2.92 -9.38
C TYR A 159 -4.31 -1.62 -10.05
N HIS A 160 -4.69 -0.50 -9.43
CA HIS A 160 -4.10 0.80 -9.75
C HIS A 160 -2.60 0.77 -9.45
N LEU A 161 -1.77 1.19 -10.40
CA LEU A 161 -0.34 0.88 -10.40
C LEU A 161 0.50 1.42 -9.23
N PRO A 162 0.23 2.59 -8.65
CA PRO A 162 0.85 3.00 -7.39
C PRO A 162 0.71 1.91 -6.30
N TYR A 163 -0.46 1.29 -6.18
CA TYR A 163 -0.73 0.22 -5.21
C TYR A 163 0.08 -1.04 -5.56
N LEU A 164 0.03 -1.48 -6.82
CA LEU A 164 0.82 -2.63 -7.29
C LEU A 164 2.32 -2.43 -7.04
N GLY A 165 2.81 -1.22 -7.30
CA GLY A 165 4.20 -0.83 -7.01
C GLY A 165 4.55 -0.98 -5.53
N LEU A 166 3.66 -0.60 -4.61
CA LEU A 166 3.90 -0.78 -3.17
C LEU A 166 3.85 -2.25 -2.75
N LEU A 167 2.98 -3.06 -3.35
CA LEU A 167 2.95 -4.52 -3.14
C LEU A 167 4.27 -5.18 -3.54
N PHE A 168 4.78 -4.82 -4.72
CA PHE A 168 6.06 -5.29 -5.25
C PHE A 168 7.23 -4.76 -4.41
N GLY A 169 7.21 -3.47 -4.07
CA GLY A 169 8.20 -2.82 -3.23
C GLY A 169 8.34 -3.48 -1.86
N PHE A 170 7.22 -3.73 -1.18
CA PHE A 170 7.24 -4.40 0.11
C PHE A 170 7.73 -5.86 -0.02
N SER A 171 7.36 -6.56 -1.09
CA SER A 171 7.87 -7.91 -1.39
C SER A 171 9.39 -7.92 -1.60
N CYS A 172 9.95 -6.90 -2.25
CA CYS A 172 11.40 -6.73 -2.39
C CYS A 172 12.10 -6.61 -1.03
N ILE A 173 11.53 -5.85 -0.09
CA ILE A 173 12.07 -5.73 1.27
C ILE A 173 12.02 -7.07 2.01
N ILE A 174 10.93 -7.84 1.86
CA ILE A 174 10.80 -9.17 2.46
C ILE A 174 11.87 -10.11 1.89
N PHE A 175 12.04 -10.19 0.56
CA PHE A 175 13.10 -11.02 -0.02
C PHE A 175 14.50 -10.57 0.41
N PHE A 176 14.74 -9.26 0.50
CA PHE A 176 16.00 -8.74 1.01
C PHE A 176 16.24 -9.16 2.46
N SER A 177 15.20 -9.18 3.30
CA SER A 177 15.33 -9.69 4.67
C SER A 177 15.81 -11.14 4.71
N PHE A 178 15.29 -12.01 3.82
CA PHE A 178 15.70 -13.41 3.72
C PHE A 178 17.11 -13.59 3.13
N LEU A 179 17.56 -12.69 2.25
CA LEU A 179 18.95 -12.69 1.75
C LEU A 179 19.97 -12.50 2.86
N LEU A 180 19.64 -11.68 3.86
CA LEU A 180 20.49 -11.41 5.02
C LEU A 180 20.48 -12.53 6.07
N GLU A 181 19.50 -13.44 6.04
CA GLU A 181 19.46 -14.58 6.96
C GLU A 181 20.63 -15.56 6.64
N LYS A 182 21.45 -15.89 7.66
CA LYS A 182 22.60 -16.79 7.51
C LYS A 182 22.22 -18.25 7.28
N THR A 183 21.05 -18.66 7.78
CA THR A 183 20.54 -20.04 7.74
C THR A 183 20.00 -20.46 6.36
N ILE A 184 19.76 -19.51 5.46
CA ILE A 184 19.20 -19.77 4.13
C ILE A 184 20.29 -20.29 3.17
N LYS A 185 20.04 -21.42 2.52
CA LYS A 185 20.95 -22.03 1.54
C LYS A 185 21.18 -21.11 0.33
N LYS A 186 22.40 -21.15 -0.25
CA LYS A 186 22.80 -20.30 -1.40
C LYS A 186 21.81 -20.32 -2.57
N LYS A 187 21.27 -21.50 -2.94
CA LYS A 187 20.28 -21.62 -4.03
C LYS A 187 19.01 -20.80 -3.80
N PHE A 188 18.50 -20.76 -2.56
CA PHE A 188 17.32 -19.95 -2.23
C PHE A 188 17.66 -18.46 -2.18
N LYS A 189 18.88 -18.09 -1.78
CA LYS A 189 19.34 -16.71 -1.89
C LYS A 189 19.38 -16.24 -3.34
N ALA A 190 19.89 -17.07 -4.26
CA ALA A 190 19.85 -16.75 -5.69
C ALA A 190 18.41 -16.53 -6.18
N LEU A 191 17.47 -17.40 -5.79
CA LEU A 191 16.06 -17.25 -6.13
C LEU A 191 15.45 -15.94 -5.58
N PHE A 192 15.72 -15.59 -4.32
CA PHE A 192 15.25 -14.32 -3.74
C PHE A 192 15.85 -13.10 -4.44
N PHE A 193 17.13 -13.16 -4.82
CA PHE A 193 17.77 -12.08 -5.57
C PHE A 193 17.16 -11.90 -6.96
N ILE A 194 16.93 -13.00 -7.70
CA ILE A 194 16.24 -12.97 -9.00
C ILE A 194 14.81 -12.42 -8.83
N SER A 195 14.11 -12.82 -7.77
CA SER A 195 12.76 -12.32 -7.46
C SER A 195 12.74 -10.79 -7.26
N ILE A 196 13.73 -10.25 -6.54
CA ILE A 196 13.88 -8.79 -6.37
C ILE A 196 14.09 -8.11 -7.74
N ILE A 197 14.95 -8.66 -8.59
CA ILE A 197 15.22 -8.11 -9.93
C ILE A 197 13.94 -8.08 -10.76
N ILE A 198 13.18 -9.18 -10.83
CA ILE A 198 11.93 -9.25 -11.61
C ILE A 198 10.92 -8.20 -11.14
N LEU A 199 10.70 -8.09 -9.83
CA LEU A 199 9.76 -7.11 -9.27
C LEU A 199 10.22 -5.67 -9.51
N PHE A 200 11.52 -5.41 -9.33
CA PHE A 200 12.10 -4.09 -9.51
C PHE A 200 12.04 -3.64 -10.98
N ILE A 201 12.40 -4.52 -11.92
CA ILE A 201 12.26 -4.29 -13.36
C ILE A 201 10.79 -3.98 -13.69
N SER A 202 9.85 -4.78 -13.18
CA SER A 202 8.41 -4.54 -13.41
C SER A 202 8.01 -3.12 -13.00
N MET A 203 8.39 -2.68 -11.79
CA MET A 203 8.07 -1.34 -11.28
C MET A 203 8.64 -0.19 -12.13
N ILE A 204 9.82 -0.39 -12.72
CA ILE A 204 10.41 0.57 -13.67
C ILE A 204 9.54 0.68 -14.92
N PHE A 205 9.18 -0.46 -15.51
CA PHE A 205 8.44 -0.52 -16.78
C PHE A 205 7.04 0.09 -16.69
N PHE A 206 6.29 -0.15 -15.61
CA PHE A 206 4.99 0.52 -15.42
C PHE A 206 5.09 1.89 -14.74
N THR A 207 6.32 2.42 -14.56
CA THR A 207 6.62 3.79 -14.06
C THR A 207 6.07 4.13 -12.69
N ALA A 208 6.19 3.21 -11.74
CA ALA A 208 5.77 3.39 -10.34
C ALA A 208 6.76 4.26 -9.54
N ARG A 209 7.01 5.51 -9.99
CA ARG A 209 8.09 6.37 -9.47
C ARG A 209 8.07 6.50 -7.94
N MET A 210 6.90 6.74 -7.36
CA MET A 210 6.75 6.85 -5.91
C MET A 210 6.99 5.54 -5.18
N ALA A 211 6.51 4.42 -5.73
CA ALA A 211 6.76 3.12 -5.11
C ALA A 211 8.25 2.74 -5.18
N LEU A 212 8.95 3.05 -6.28
CA LEU A 212 10.40 2.87 -6.40
C LEU A 212 11.15 3.69 -5.33
N PHE A 213 10.77 4.97 -5.18
CA PHE A 213 11.35 5.87 -4.17
C PHE A 213 11.12 5.35 -2.74
N CYS A 214 9.88 4.98 -2.41
CA CYS A 214 9.54 4.42 -1.09
C CYS A 214 10.31 3.12 -0.82
N THR A 215 10.41 2.25 -1.82
CA THR A 215 11.16 0.99 -1.73
C THR A 215 12.65 1.25 -1.51
N PHE A 216 13.23 2.21 -2.22
CA PHE A 216 14.64 2.57 -2.05
C PHE A 216 14.96 3.06 -0.64
N ILE A 217 14.13 3.96 -0.09
CA ILE A 217 14.31 4.45 1.28
C ILE A 217 14.13 3.31 2.28
N ALA A 218 13.11 2.48 2.12
CA ALA A 218 12.87 1.34 3.00
C ALA A 218 14.00 0.29 2.95
N PHE A 219 14.58 0.06 1.76
CA PHE A 219 15.72 -0.83 1.55
C PHE A 219 16.97 -0.28 2.21
N THR A 220 17.21 1.03 2.07
CA THR A 220 18.34 1.73 2.69
C THR A 220 18.24 1.69 4.21
N PHE A 221 17.06 2.00 4.75
CA PHE A 221 16.77 1.89 6.18
C PHE A 221 16.99 0.46 6.70
N TYR A 222 16.42 -0.54 6.01
CA TYR A 222 16.59 -1.94 6.41
C TYR A 222 18.05 -2.37 6.34
N GLY A 223 18.76 -2.01 5.26
CA GLY A 223 20.17 -2.31 5.04
C GLY A 223 21.09 -1.69 6.09
N LEU A 224 20.90 -0.42 6.46
CA LEU A 224 21.66 0.28 7.52
C LEU A 224 21.65 -0.44 8.86
N SER A 225 20.64 -1.25 9.08
CA SER A 225 20.48 -1.99 10.32
C SER A 225 21.21 -3.35 10.34
N PHE A 226 21.86 -3.75 9.24
CA PHE A 226 22.57 -5.04 9.10
C PHE A 226 23.92 -4.95 8.37
N LEU A 227 24.06 -4.04 7.41
CA LEU A 227 25.24 -3.91 6.56
C LEU A 227 26.13 -2.76 7.04
N ARG A 228 27.44 -2.87 6.75
CA ARG A 228 28.37 -1.75 6.99
C ARG A 228 27.93 -0.54 6.14
N LYS A 229 27.93 0.66 6.72
CA LYS A 229 27.54 1.93 6.05
C LYS A 229 28.14 2.08 4.65
N LYS A 230 29.42 1.71 4.47
CA LYS A 230 30.14 1.75 3.17
C LYS A 230 29.49 0.89 2.07
N ILE A 231 28.89 -0.26 2.41
CA ILE A 231 28.24 -1.16 1.44
C ILE A 231 26.91 -0.55 0.97
N ILE A 232 26.18 0.09 1.88
CA ILE A 232 24.88 0.71 1.57
C ILE A 232 25.07 1.94 0.71
N ILE A 233 26.12 2.74 0.97
CA ILE A 233 26.48 3.86 0.10
C ILE A 233 26.77 3.36 -1.32
N LYS A 234 27.52 2.25 -1.47
CA LYS A 234 27.77 1.64 -2.79
C LYS A 234 26.50 1.15 -3.47
N ILE A 235 25.58 0.51 -2.75
CA ILE A 235 24.28 0.08 -3.28
C ILE A 235 23.40 1.29 -3.65
N GLY A 236 23.42 2.34 -2.85
CA GLY A 236 22.71 3.59 -3.12
C GLY A 236 23.21 4.28 -4.37
N ILE A 237 24.53 4.37 -4.53
CA ILE A 237 25.17 4.89 -5.75
C ILE A 237 24.80 4.01 -6.95
N LEU A 238 24.86 2.68 -6.82
CA LEU A 238 24.44 1.77 -7.90
C LEU A 238 22.97 1.95 -8.28
N PHE A 239 22.07 2.14 -7.31
CA PHE A 239 20.67 2.41 -7.55
C PHE A 239 20.46 3.72 -8.30
N ILE A 240 21.14 4.79 -7.88
CA ILE A 240 21.12 6.08 -8.55
C ILE A 240 21.65 5.94 -9.99
N ILE A 241 22.76 5.23 -10.18
CA ILE A 241 23.32 4.95 -11.52
C ILE A 241 22.33 4.17 -12.38
N ILE A 242 21.65 3.17 -11.84
CA ILE A 242 20.62 2.40 -12.57
C ILE A 242 19.43 3.30 -12.91
N ALA A 243 18.95 4.12 -11.97
CA ALA A 243 17.86 5.06 -12.22
C ALA A 243 18.22 6.09 -13.31
N LEU A 244 19.45 6.61 -13.27
CA LEU A 244 20.00 7.53 -14.28
C LEU A 244 20.19 6.81 -15.62
N SER A 245 20.75 5.60 -15.67
CA SER A 245 20.95 4.86 -16.91
C SER A 245 19.62 4.52 -17.60
N LEU A 246 18.61 4.15 -16.82
CA LEU A 246 17.26 3.90 -17.31
C LEU A 246 16.58 5.19 -17.81
N SER A 247 16.95 6.37 -17.29
CA SER A 247 16.43 7.64 -17.79
C SER A 247 16.82 7.96 -19.24
N PHE A 248 17.90 7.33 -19.74
CA PHE A 248 18.35 7.46 -21.13
C PHE A 248 17.64 6.53 -22.12
N LEU A 249 16.79 5.59 -21.66
CA LEU A 249 15.99 4.75 -22.55
C LEU A 249 14.95 5.62 -23.28
N ASN A 250 14.83 5.44 -24.60
CA ASN A 250 13.96 6.24 -25.49
C ASN A 250 12.52 6.47 -24.96
N PRO A 251 11.81 5.47 -24.39
CA PRO A 251 10.46 5.68 -23.84
C PRO A 251 10.45 6.60 -22.63
N ILE A 252 11.49 6.54 -21.80
CA ILE A 252 11.60 7.34 -20.56
C ILE A 252 12.10 8.75 -20.89
N LYS A 253 13.08 8.88 -21.80
CA LYS A 253 13.58 10.17 -22.29
C LYS A 253 12.47 11.02 -22.91
N ARG A 254 11.62 10.41 -23.75
CA ARG A 254 10.44 11.08 -24.34
C ARG A 254 9.49 11.61 -23.25
N ARG A 255 9.20 10.80 -22.22
CA ARG A 255 8.37 11.21 -21.08
C ARG A 255 8.97 12.34 -20.23
N PHE A 256 10.30 12.39 -20.07
CA PHE A 256 10.95 13.49 -19.35
C PHE A 256 10.89 14.80 -20.13
N TYR A 257 11.14 14.76 -21.43
CA TYR A 257 11.06 15.92 -22.31
C TYR A 257 9.65 16.51 -22.39
N GLU A 258 8.62 15.65 -22.41
CA GLU A 258 7.23 16.10 -22.38
C GLU A 258 6.86 16.78 -21.04
N ILE A 259 7.38 16.30 -19.91
CA ILE A 259 7.13 16.90 -18.58
C ILE A 259 7.83 18.25 -18.41
N SER A 260 9.04 18.42 -18.95
CA SER A 260 9.78 19.69 -18.81
C SER A 260 9.13 20.86 -19.56
N ASN A 261 8.26 20.56 -20.52
CA ASN A 261 7.55 21.56 -21.32
C ASN A 261 6.14 21.89 -20.78
N ILE A 262 5.72 21.29 -19.66
CA ILE A 262 4.44 21.57 -19.02
C ILE A 262 4.56 22.87 -18.22
N GLU A 263 3.76 23.88 -18.57
CA GLU A 263 3.67 25.12 -17.78
C GLU A 263 2.91 24.88 -16.46
N PHE A 264 3.38 25.49 -15.37
CA PHE A 264 2.69 25.47 -14.07
C PHE A 264 1.52 26.47 -14.05
N LYS A 265 0.52 26.23 -14.90
CA LYS A 265 -0.71 27.00 -14.96
C LYS A 265 -1.89 26.14 -14.54
N LEU A 266 -2.89 26.78 -13.92
CA LEU A 266 -4.16 26.10 -13.64
C LEU A 266 -4.81 25.71 -14.98
N PRO A 267 -5.45 24.53 -15.05
CA PRO A 267 -6.14 24.08 -16.27
C PRO A 267 -7.13 25.14 -16.78
N LYS A 268 -7.05 25.49 -18.07
CA LYS A 268 -7.99 26.43 -18.74
C LYS A 268 -8.60 25.81 -20.00
N THR A 269 -9.78 26.29 -20.40
CA THR A 269 -10.68 25.73 -21.43
C THR A 269 -10.01 25.51 -22.78
N HIS A 270 -9.07 26.37 -23.14
CA HIS A 270 -8.37 26.33 -24.43
C HIS A 270 -7.02 25.60 -24.39
N GLU A 271 -6.62 25.03 -23.25
CA GLU A 271 -5.35 24.31 -23.13
C GLU A 271 -5.51 22.85 -23.54
N ASN A 272 -4.70 22.42 -24.52
CA ASN A 272 -4.56 21.01 -24.86
C ASN A 272 -4.22 20.20 -23.60
N SER A 273 -4.91 19.08 -23.35
CA SER A 273 -4.66 18.19 -22.20
C SER A 273 -3.19 17.74 -22.06
N LYS A 274 -2.44 17.78 -23.16
CA LYS A 274 -1.00 17.54 -23.26
C LYS A 274 -0.14 18.55 -22.47
N ASN A 275 -0.66 19.75 -22.22
CA ASN A 275 0.04 20.87 -21.59
C ASN A 275 -0.48 21.17 -20.18
N VAL A 276 -1.43 20.38 -19.68
CA VAL A 276 -2.12 20.64 -18.41
C VAL A 276 -1.55 19.80 -17.28
N ASN A 277 -1.19 20.45 -16.18
CA ASN A 277 -0.79 19.76 -14.97
C ASN A 277 -2.01 19.43 -14.09
N PHE A 278 -2.61 18.25 -14.31
CA PHE A 278 -3.78 17.80 -13.56
C PHE A 278 -3.58 17.80 -12.03
N ARG A 279 -2.35 17.48 -11.56
CA ARG A 279 -2.05 17.48 -10.12
C ARG A 279 -2.10 18.87 -9.49
N LEU A 280 -1.77 19.90 -10.27
CA LEU A 280 -1.88 21.29 -9.80
C LEU A 280 -3.35 21.65 -9.54
N GLY A 281 -4.26 21.28 -10.44
CA GLY A 281 -5.70 21.46 -10.26
C GLY A 281 -6.25 20.67 -9.05
N ILE A 282 -5.83 19.41 -8.88
CA ILE A 282 -6.17 18.58 -7.71
C ILE A 282 -5.76 19.25 -6.40
N TYR A 283 -4.51 19.71 -6.30
CA TYR A 283 -4.04 20.36 -5.08
C TYR A 283 -4.67 21.72 -4.85
N TYR A 284 -4.90 22.49 -5.91
CA TYR A 284 -5.64 23.75 -5.82
C TYR A 284 -7.02 23.51 -5.21
N CYS A 285 -7.82 22.61 -5.79
CA CYS A 285 -9.15 22.33 -5.27
C CYS A 285 -9.16 21.72 -3.87
N GLY A 286 -8.19 20.85 -3.56
CA GLY A 286 -8.02 20.34 -2.21
C GLY A 286 -7.73 21.45 -1.19
N MET A 287 -6.90 22.43 -1.54
CA MET A 287 -6.56 23.56 -0.66
C MET A 287 -7.69 24.59 -0.57
N GLU A 288 -8.40 24.89 -1.66
CA GLU A 288 -9.57 25.79 -1.63
C GLU A 288 -10.68 25.21 -0.73
N THR A 289 -10.99 23.91 -0.91
CA THR A 289 -11.98 23.21 -0.07
C THR A 289 -11.55 23.21 1.40
N LEU A 290 -10.24 23.13 1.67
CA LEU A 290 -9.71 23.12 3.02
C LEU A 290 -9.90 24.46 3.75
N LYS A 291 -9.82 25.60 3.06
CA LYS A 291 -9.91 26.93 3.70
C LYS A 291 -11.18 27.11 4.54
N THR A 292 -12.31 26.62 4.05
CA THR A 292 -13.60 26.73 4.73
C THR A 292 -13.87 25.59 5.72
N ASN A 293 -13.10 24.49 5.67
CA ASN A 293 -13.37 23.25 6.42
C ASN A 293 -12.19 22.77 7.29
N TRP A 294 -11.14 23.57 7.49
CA TRP A 294 -9.88 23.10 8.08
C TRP A 294 -9.97 22.62 9.53
N ILE A 295 -10.93 23.10 10.33
CA ILE A 295 -11.03 22.77 11.77
C ILE A 295 -11.74 21.43 11.99
N LEU A 296 -12.99 21.33 11.54
CA LEU A 296 -13.87 20.17 11.80
C LEU A 296 -13.89 19.16 10.65
N GLY A 297 -13.44 19.56 9.45
CA GLY A 297 -13.56 18.75 8.25
C GLY A 297 -15.00 18.68 7.73
N LEU A 298 -15.17 17.88 6.68
CA LEU A 298 -16.41 17.68 5.94
C LEU A 298 -17.19 16.44 6.39
N GLY A 299 -16.58 15.53 7.15
CA GLY A 299 -17.15 14.23 7.46
C GLY A 299 -16.92 13.18 6.37
N LEU A 300 -17.07 11.91 6.74
CA LEU A 300 -16.80 10.75 5.89
C LEU A 300 -17.75 10.68 4.70
N GLY A 301 -17.24 10.57 3.47
CA GLY A 301 -18.07 10.47 2.26
C GLY A 301 -18.48 11.80 1.61
N ASN A 302 -18.19 12.94 2.25
CA ASN A 302 -18.52 14.27 1.69
C ASN A 302 -17.39 14.89 0.86
N VAL A 303 -16.12 14.49 1.10
CA VAL A 303 -14.94 15.08 0.47
C VAL A 303 -15.01 15.08 -1.06
N GLN A 304 -15.36 13.95 -1.69
CA GLN A 304 -15.38 13.88 -3.16
C GLN A 304 -16.42 14.81 -3.79
N LYS A 305 -17.56 15.05 -3.11
CA LYS A 305 -18.60 15.96 -3.58
C LYS A 305 -18.08 17.38 -3.64
N GLU A 306 -17.46 17.86 -2.56
CA GLU A 306 -16.90 19.22 -2.49
C GLU A 306 -15.73 19.42 -3.46
N LEU A 307 -14.87 18.40 -3.61
CA LEU A 307 -13.81 18.44 -4.63
C LEU A 307 -14.39 18.56 -6.04
N ASN A 308 -15.45 17.82 -6.35
CA ASN A 308 -16.10 17.89 -7.67
C ASN A 308 -16.70 19.28 -7.93
N ILE A 309 -17.31 19.92 -6.93
CA ILE A 309 -17.82 21.31 -7.07
C ILE A 309 -16.68 22.25 -7.45
N CYS A 310 -15.52 22.13 -6.80
CA CYS A 310 -14.35 22.92 -7.19
C CYS A 310 -13.84 22.55 -8.59
N TYR A 311 -13.78 21.27 -8.93
CA TYR A 311 -13.35 20.84 -10.27
C TYR A 311 -14.25 21.38 -11.38
N GLU A 312 -15.56 21.44 -11.16
CA GLU A 312 -16.53 22.04 -12.09
C GLU A 312 -16.33 23.56 -12.23
N SER A 313 -15.76 24.22 -11.23
CA SER A 313 -15.40 25.65 -11.30
C SER A 313 -14.08 25.91 -12.03
N LEU A 314 -13.26 24.88 -12.24
CA LEU A 314 -12.11 25.00 -13.13
C LEU A 314 -12.67 25.09 -14.55
N ASP A 315 -12.48 26.23 -15.20
CA ASP A 315 -12.86 26.45 -16.59
C ASP A 315 -12.01 25.53 -17.49
N TYR A 316 -12.30 24.23 -17.55
CA TYR A 316 -11.54 23.22 -18.28
C TYR A 316 -12.46 22.12 -18.82
N SER A 317 -12.65 22.09 -20.15
CA SER A 317 -13.46 21.07 -20.83
C SER A 317 -12.60 20.27 -21.81
N SER A 318 -12.19 19.04 -21.46
CA SER A 318 -11.46 18.14 -22.37
C SER A 318 -11.78 16.66 -22.13
N TYR A 319 -11.29 15.75 -22.99
CA TYR A 319 -11.54 14.29 -22.87
C TYR A 319 -11.05 13.67 -21.53
N ASP A 320 -10.07 14.30 -20.86
CA ASP A 320 -9.54 13.90 -19.54
C ASP A 320 -10.11 14.78 -18.40
N ASP A 321 -11.33 15.29 -18.57
CA ASP A 321 -12.01 16.19 -17.64
C ASP A 321 -11.96 15.67 -16.19
N PHE A 322 -11.70 16.59 -15.25
CA PHE A 322 -11.79 16.35 -13.83
C PHE A 322 -13.21 15.86 -13.44
N VAL A 323 -14.23 16.30 -14.16
CA VAL A 323 -15.63 15.89 -13.98
C VAL A 323 -15.84 14.41 -14.32
N MET A 324 -15.17 13.90 -15.36
CA MET A 324 -15.32 12.50 -15.81
C MET A 324 -14.53 11.50 -14.97
N ARG A 325 -13.39 11.93 -14.38
CA ARG A 325 -12.47 11.03 -13.68
C ARG A 325 -12.56 11.04 -12.15
N ARG A 326 -13.31 11.96 -11.54
CA ARG A 326 -13.52 12.06 -10.07
C ARG A 326 -12.20 11.90 -9.30
N TYR A 327 -11.25 12.80 -9.54
CA TYR A 327 -9.95 12.73 -8.90
C TYR A 327 -10.06 12.95 -7.39
N ASN A 328 -9.36 12.13 -6.62
CA ASN A 328 -9.18 12.36 -5.20
C ASN A 328 -8.02 13.35 -4.96
N THR A 329 -7.69 13.65 -3.71
CA THR A 329 -6.63 14.60 -3.35
C THR A 329 -5.21 14.16 -3.70
N HIS A 330 -4.99 12.89 -4.12
CA HIS A 330 -3.67 12.28 -4.30
C HIS A 330 -2.70 12.55 -3.14
N ASN A 331 -3.22 12.68 -1.93
CA ASN A 331 -2.50 12.90 -0.69
C ASN A 331 -3.43 12.51 0.47
N GLN A 332 -3.12 11.39 1.13
CA GLN A 332 -3.96 10.88 2.21
C GLN A 332 -3.98 11.82 3.42
N TYR A 333 -2.91 12.56 3.69
CA TYR A 333 -2.89 13.52 4.80
C TYR A 333 -3.84 14.69 4.52
N LEU A 334 -3.85 15.20 3.28
CA LEU A 334 -4.82 16.20 2.86
C LEU A 334 -6.25 15.64 2.86
N ASN A 335 -6.44 14.39 2.39
CA ASN A 335 -7.73 13.73 2.46
C ASN A 335 -8.22 13.61 3.90
N ALA A 336 -7.37 13.14 4.81
CA ALA A 336 -7.69 13.03 6.22
C ALA A 336 -7.98 14.39 6.86
N TRP A 337 -7.31 15.46 6.42
CA TRP A 337 -7.59 16.82 6.87
C TRP A 337 -8.97 17.30 6.40
N LEU A 338 -9.30 17.08 5.13
CA LEU A 338 -10.63 17.39 4.60
C LEU A 338 -11.73 16.54 5.27
N THR A 339 -11.47 15.27 5.58
CA THR A 339 -12.48 14.38 6.20
C THR A 339 -12.69 14.69 7.69
N TYR A 340 -11.61 14.82 8.46
CA TYR A 340 -11.64 14.83 9.93
C TYR A 340 -11.19 16.17 10.53
N GLY A 341 -10.97 17.19 9.71
CA GLY A 341 -10.40 18.46 10.14
C GLY A 341 -8.94 18.34 10.55
N ILE A 342 -8.41 19.33 11.26
CA ILE A 342 -6.99 19.39 11.67
C ILE A 342 -6.57 18.15 12.50
N PHE A 343 -7.51 17.51 13.17
CA PHE A 343 -7.29 16.28 13.91
C PHE A 343 -6.93 15.09 13.02
N GLY A 344 -7.38 15.06 11.75
CA GLY A 344 -7.11 14.01 10.79
C GLY A 344 -5.62 13.75 10.53
N PRO A 345 -4.85 14.72 10.01
CA PRO A 345 -3.43 14.54 9.74
C PRO A 345 -2.62 14.33 11.02
N ILE A 346 -2.97 14.98 12.13
CA ILE A 346 -2.33 14.79 13.43
C ILE A 346 -2.51 13.35 13.91
N PHE A 347 -3.74 12.84 13.84
CA PHE A 347 -4.07 11.47 14.22
C PHE A 347 -3.35 10.46 13.32
N LEU A 348 -3.38 10.65 11.99
CA LEU A 348 -2.73 9.75 11.04
C LEU A 348 -1.21 9.70 11.27
N LEU A 349 -0.58 10.85 11.49
CA LEU A 349 0.84 10.93 11.82
C LEU A 349 1.15 10.22 13.14
N GLY A 350 0.38 10.52 14.20
CA GLY A 350 0.50 9.87 15.50
C GLY A 350 0.33 8.35 15.43
N TYR A 351 -0.64 7.87 14.64
CA TYR A 351 -0.91 6.47 14.39
C TYR A 351 0.30 5.77 13.74
N LEU A 352 0.85 6.35 12.67
CA LEU A 352 2.05 5.81 12.00
C LEU A 352 3.28 5.81 12.93
N LEU A 353 3.51 6.89 13.68
CA LEU A 353 4.61 6.98 14.65
C LEU A 353 4.48 5.93 15.76
N LEU A 354 3.26 5.66 16.24
CA LEU A 354 3.00 4.62 17.22
C LEU A 354 3.31 3.22 16.67
N MET A 355 2.99 2.96 15.40
CA MET A 355 3.33 1.71 14.71
C MET A 355 4.84 1.58 14.48
N PHE A 356 5.54 2.69 14.28
CA PHE A 356 6.99 2.73 14.13
C PHE A 356 7.74 2.48 15.46
N LYS A 357 7.22 3.00 16.58
CA LYS A 357 7.92 2.95 17.88
C LYS A 357 8.05 1.52 18.39
N GLY A 358 9.28 1.06 18.57
CA GLY A 358 9.58 -0.26 19.15
C GLY A 358 9.09 -1.46 18.33
N SER A 359 8.86 -1.28 17.02
CA SER A 359 8.54 -2.37 16.11
C SER A 359 9.79 -3.02 15.50
N THR A 360 9.60 -4.18 14.88
CA THR A 360 10.69 -4.89 14.19
C THR A 360 11.14 -4.12 12.95
N LYS A 361 12.35 -4.38 12.47
CA LYS A 361 12.90 -3.67 11.30
C LYS A 361 12.02 -3.79 10.06
N LEU A 362 11.44 -4.98 9.82
CA LEU A 362 10.55 -5.21 8.68
C LEU A 362 9.24 -4.41 8.81
N HIS A 363 8.69 -4.33 10.02
CA HIS A 363 7.50 -3.51 10.30
C HIS A 363 7.80 -2.03 10.12
N LYS A 364 8.95 -1.54 10.60
CA LYS A 364 9.39 -0.17 10.36
C LYS A 364 9.54 0.14 8.86
N SER A 365 10.07 -0.78 8.07
CA SER A 365 10.13 -0.62 6.61
C SER A 365 8.74 -0.51 5.98
N LEU A 366 7.77 -1.32 6.41
CA LEU A 366 6.36 -1.17 5.98
C LEU A 366 5.82 0.22 6.34
N VAL A 367 6.01 0.66 7.58
CA VAL A 367 5.54 1.98 8.05
C VAL A 367 6.21 3.11 7.29
N ILE A 368 7.51 3.03 6.98
CA ILE A 368 8.23 4.02 6.15
C ILE A 368 7.64 4.09 4.74
N ILE A 369 7.37 2.93 4.12
CA ILE A 369 6.74 2.87 2.79
C ILE A 369 5.41 3.63 2.82
N PHE A 370 4.56 3.36 3.81
CA PHE A 370 3.27 4.05 3.94
C PHE A 370 3.43 5.52 4.28
N PHE A 371 4.29 5.87 5.23
CA PHE A 371 4.56 7.25 5.62
C PHE A 371 4.85 8.15 4.41
N LEU A 372 5.67 7.66 3.49
CA LEU A 372 6.05 8.36 2.25
C LEU A 372 4.98 8.26 1.15
N ALA A 373 4.41 7.08 0.92
CA ALA A 373 3.48 6.88 -0.18
C ALA A 373 2.16 7.64 0.02
N LEU A 374 1.73 7.80 1.28
CA LEU A 374 0.54 8.57 1.67
C LEU A 374 0.66 10.08 1.34
N LEU A 375 1.86 10.61 1.09
CA LEU A 375 2.04 12.00 0.62
C LEU A 375 1.57 12.20 -0.82
N THR A 376 1.42 11.11 -1.59
CA THR A 376 1.24 11.16 -3.06
C THR A 376 0.07 10.33 -3.57
N GLU A 377 -0.62 9.61 -2.69
CA GLU A 377 -1.76 8.78 -3.04
C GLU A 377 -2.66 8.54 -1.82
N ASN A 378 -3.96 8.42 -2.07
CA ASN A 378 -4.98 8.14 -1.07
C ASN A 378 -5.12 6.62 -0.82
N LEU A 379 -4.08 6.01 -0.23
CA LEU A 379 -4.01 4.54 -0.13
C LEU A 379 -5.10 3.90 0.73
N PHE A 380 -5.66 4.65 1.70
CA PHE A 380 -6.70 4.13 2.59
C PHE A 380 -8.12 4.34 2.07
N GLU A 381 -8.26 4.85 0.85
CA GLU A 381 -9.53 4.96 0.12
C GLU A 381 -9.72 3.81 -0.88
N ARG A 382 -8.81 2.83 -0.90
CA ARG A 382 -8.91 1.63 -1.74
C ARG A 382 -8.54 0.37 -0.98
N GLU A 383 -9.28 -0.70 -1.24
CA GLU A 383 -9.16 -1.98 -0.54
C GLU A 383 -7.73 -2.53 -0.56
N ALA A 384 -7.02 -2.46 -1.68
CA ALA A 384 -5.66 -3.00 -1.79
C ALA A 384 -4.66 -2.33 -0.84
N GLY A 385 -4.78 -1.00 -0.65
CA GLY A 385 -3.92 -0.24 0.25
C GLY A 385 -4.27 -0.49 1.71
N VAL A 386 -5.58 -0.54 2.02
CA VAL A 386 -6.08 -0.93 3.35
C VAL A 386 -5.63 -2.34 3.71
N MET A 387 -5.81 -3.31 2.80
CA MET A 387 -5.39 -4.70 2.98
C MET A 387 -3.90 -4.82 3.28
N LEU A 388 -3.06 -4.20 2.44
CA LEU A 388 -1.61 -4.23 2.64
C LEU A 388 -1.22 -3.65 4.01
N PHE A 389 -1.82 -2.53 4.42
CA PHE A 389 -1.47 -1.94 5.70
C PHE A 389 -2.08 -2.69 6.87
N ALA A 390 -3.41 -2.80 6.96
CA ALA A 390 -4.12 -3.31 8.12
C ALA A 390 -3.74 -4.77 8.43
N PHE A 391 -3.60 -5.62 7.41
CA PHE A 391 -3.25 -7.02 7.59
C PHE A 391 -1.83 -7.18 8.17
N PHE A 392 -0.82 -6.63 7.49
CA PHE A 392 0.57 -6.78 7.93
C PHE A 392 0.89 -5.97 9.19
N ASN A 393 0.30 -4.78 9.34
CA ASN A 393 0.45 -3.97 10.56
C ASN A 393 -0.06 -4.74 11.78
N THR A 394 -1.21 -5.41 11.67
CA THR A 394 -1.76 -6.24 12.75
C THR A 394 -0.83 -7.41 13.10
N LEU A 395 -0.38 -8.17 12.10
CA LEU A 395 0.50 -9.33 12.31
C LEU A 395 1.86 -8.93 12.92
N PHE A 396 2.45 -7.83 12.47
CA PHE A 396 3.72 -7.35 13.00
C PHE A 396 3.59 -6.72 14.38
N TYR A 397 2.50 -6.02 14.65
CA TYR A 397 2.20 -5.52 15.99
C TYR A 397 2.03 -6.69 16.98
N TYR A 398 1.34 -7.76 16.56
CA TYR A 398 1.22 -8.99 17.34
C TYR A 398 2.61 -9.61 17.66
N LEU A 399 3.49 -9.74 16.66
CA LEU A 399 4.86 -10.26 16.88
C LEU A 399 5.63 -9.43 17.91
N LYS A 400 5.55 -8.10 17.82
CA LYS A 400 6.19 -7.18 18.78
C LYS A 400 5.72 -7.44 20.21
N LEU A 401 4.43 -7.70 20.43
CA LEU A 401 3.90 -7.98 21.77
C LEU A 401 4.44 -9.30 22.34
N ASN A 402 4.57 -10.33 21.50
CA ASN A 402 5.08 -11.63 21.95
C ASN A 402 6.58 -11.60 22.24
N GLN A 403 7.37 -10.87 21.44
CA GLN A 403 8.80 -10.70 21.71
C GLN A 403 9.09 -10.03 23.05
N LYS A 404 8.18 -9.17 23.56
CA LYS A 404 8.31 -8.57 24.90
C LYS A 404 7.98 -9.54 26.05
N LYS A 405 7.23 -10.61 25.78
CA LYS A 405 6.79 -11.59 26.80
C LYS A 405 7.73 -12.79 26.92
N SER A 406 8.36 -13.20 25.82
CA SER A 406 9.43 -14.21 25.84
C SER A 406 10.77 -13.53 26.14
N ASN A 407 11.55 -14.03 27.10
CA ASN A 407 12.97 -13.67 27.25
C ASN A 407 13.66 -13.61 25.87
N PRO A 408 14.61 -12.68 25.62
CA PRO A 408 14.95 -12.16 24.28
C PRO A 408 15.68 -13.12 23.31
N LYS A 409 15.54 -14.44 23.48
CA LYS A 409 16.19 -15.48 22.66
C LYS A 409 15.32 -16.07 21.55
N VAL A 410 14.09 -15.60 21.31
CA VAL A 410 13.33 -15.99 20.10
C VAL A 410 13.73 -15.09 18.93
N VAL A 411 14.87 -15.45 18.34
CA VAL A 411 15.54 -14.78 17.23
C VAL A 411 14.77 -15.02 15.94
N LEU A 412 13.77 -14.19 15.66
CA LEU A 412 13.25 -13.99 14.31
C LEU A 412 12.89 -12.52 14.19
N VAL A 413 13.65 -11.79 13.38
CA VAL A 413 13.55 -10.34 13.14
C VAL A 413 14.15 -9.46 14.26
N LYS A 414 15.47 -9.57 14.48
CA LYS A 414 16.24 -8.55 15.19
C LYS A 414 16.94 -7.61 14.24
#